data_AF-A0A397HUX5-F1
#
_entry.id   AF-A0A397HUX5-F1
#
_cell.length_a   1.000
_cell.length_b   1.000
_cell.length_c   1.000
_cell.angle_alpha   90.00
_cell.angle_beta   90.00
_cell.angle_gamma   90.00
#
_symmetry.space_group_name_H-M   'P 1'
#
loop_
_entity.id
_entity.type
_entity.pdbx_description
1 polymer ?
#
loop_
_entity_poly.entity_id
_entity_poly.type
_entity_poly.pdbx_seq_one_letter_code
_entity_poly.pdbx_strand_id
1 'polypeptide(L)'
;MPRHNNIPMNKPQLTWSIEDESRMNYIIGEFINSGKFEINFKDIWSQFADGEDIAYRRFVQKMCKKLVQDHHPKVKLVISRHWTGEEENLLRDILVKEIEMEKETCEIKWDVVLSKFKEKGGLRDKKALQERYRNYMHPKVYMPGDRKRYIFSKEQTRAIIDYKANNSKIGWKEISEKLNEVIDMQNMLNKMTDKKNKLNEVIDMQNMLNKMTDKKNKLNEVIDNKANVKRIMPHCTPNQVKNKYNTLMNRTEEPWDALLVAIEIEKPKKIIETEKIDKMIEETEEMIEETEKMIEETEKMIEETEETEEMIEETEEMIEETEKMIEETEETEEMIEETETEKIDKMNIGFITK
;
A
#
# COMPACT_ATOMS: atom_id res chain seq x y z
N MET A 1 -23.98 19.76 -53.29
CA MET A 1 -23.06 18.83 -52.62
C MET A 1 -23.12 17.48 -53.32
N PRO A 2 -22.00 16.95 -53.82
CA PRO A 2 -21.99 15.68 -54.56
C PRO A 2 -22.20 14.53 -53.57
N ARG A 3 -23.15 13.63 -53.87
CA ARG A 3 -23.35 12.39 -53.14
C ARG A 3 -22.19 11.45 -53.48
N HIS A 4 -21.30 11.20 -52.53
CA HIS A 4 -20.30 10.15 -52.66
C HIS A 4 -21.02 8.81 -52.75
N ASN A 5 -20.98 8.20 -53.94
CA ASN A 5 -21.39 6.82 -54.16
C ASN A 5 -20.39 5.92 -53.43
N ASN A 6 -20.74 5.49 -52.21
CA ASN A 6 -20.04 4.43 -51.50
C ASN A 6 -20.28 3.11 -52.24
N ILE A 7 -19.42 2.80 -53.20
CA ILE A 7 -19.34 1.45 -53.76
C ILE A 7 -18.86 0.55 -52.60
N PRO A 8 -19.64 -0.45 -52.17
CA PRO A 8 -19.19 -1.37 -51.13
C PRO A 8 -17.98 -2.13 -51.67
N MET A 9 -16.77 -1.76 -51.20
CA MET A 9 -15.59 -2.57 -51.43
C MET A 9 -15.85 -3.92 -50.78
N ASN A 10 -16.02 -4.96 -51.59
CA ASN A 10 -16.08 -6.34 -51.13
C ASN A 10 -14.79 -6.60 -50.34
N LYS A 11 -14.92 -6.71 -49.02
CA LYS A 11 -13.80 -7.12 -48.18
C LYS A 11 -13.34 -8.48 -48.70
N PRO A 12 -12.05 -8.67 -49.01
CA PRO A 12 -11.56 -9.96 -49.47
C PRO A 12 -11.96 -11.02 -48.45
N GLN A 13 -12.57 -12.11 -48.94
CA GLN A 13 -12.87 -13.27 -48.10
C GLN A 13 -11.54 -13.86 -47.65
N LEU A 14 -11.18 -13.62 -46.40
CA LEU A 14 -10.01 -14.20 -45.77
C LEU A 14 -10.22 -15.73 -45.67
N THR A 15 -9.44 -16.48 -46.43
CA THR A 15 -9.38 -17.94 -46.35
C THR A 15 -8.28 -18.33 -45.38
N TRP A 16 -8.61 -19.15 -44.39
CA TRP A 16 -7.62 -19.75 -43.48
C TRP A 16 -7.01 -20.96 -44.17
N SER A 17 -5.73 -20.90 -44.51
CA SER A 17 -5.05 -21.99 -45.23
C SER A 17 -4.75 -23.17 -44.30
N ILE A 18 -4.45 -24.33 -44.90
CA ILE A 18 -4.02 -25.52 -44.14
C ILE A 18 -2.64 -25.26 -43.50
N GLU A 19 -1.82 -24.47 -44.18
CA GLU A 19 -0.51 -24.01 -43.74
C GLU A 19 -0.64 -23.10 -42.50
N ASP A 20 -1.58 -22.15 -42.49
CA ASP A 20 -1.88 -21.30 -41.32
C ASP A 20 -2.32 -22.13 -40.12
N GLU A 21 -3.17 -23.13 -40.35
CA GLU A 21 -3.65 -24.03 -39.30
C GLU A 21 -2.51 -24.85 -38.69
N SER A 22 -1.65 -25.41 -39.57
CA SER A 22 -0.50 -26.20 -39.16
C SER A 22 0.53 -25.36 -38.41
N ARG A 23 0.80 -24.13 -38.88
CA ARG A 23 1.68 -23.16 -38.20
C ARG A 23 1.13 -22.77 -36.81
N MET A 24 -0.17 -22.49 -36.72
CA MET A 24 -0.82 -22.15 -35.44
C MET A 24 -0.78 -23.32 -34.46
N ASN A 25 -1.07 -24.54 -34.91
CA ASN A 25 -1.00 -25.75 -34.09
C ASN A 25 0.43 -26.03 -33.60
N TYR A 26 1.43 -25.81 -34.45
CA TYR A 26 2.83 -25.93 -34.07
C TYR A 26 3.18 -24.97 -32.92
N ILE A 27 2.88 -23.68 -33.08
CA ILE A 27 3.14 -22.65 -32.06
C ILE A 27 2.45 -23.01 -30.74
N ILE A 28 1.15 -23.36 -30.78
CA ILE A 28 0.40 -23.77 -29.59
C ILE A 28 1.04 -25.01 -28.95
N GLY A 29 1.46 -25.98 -29.76
CA GLY A 29 2.15 -27.18 -29.31
C GLY A 29 3.47 -26.89 -28.58
N GLU A 30 4.27 -25.93 -29.05
CA GLU A 30 5.50 -25.53 -28.35
C GLU A 30 5.22 -24.98 -26.94
N PHE A 31 4.21 -24.11 -26.81
CA PHE A 31 3.81 -23.60 -25.50
C PHE A 31 3.34 -24.72 -24.57
N ILE A 32 2.55 -25.66 -25.06
CA ILE A 32 2.05 -26.79 -24.26
C ILE A 32 3.19 -27.72 -23.85
N ASN A 33 4.10 -28.04 -24.76
CA ASN A 33 5.26 -28.89 -24.49
C ASN A 33 6.22 -28.24 -23.47
N SER A 34 6.22 -26.91 -23.36
CA SER A 34 6.92 -26.18 -22.29
C SER A 34 6.24 -26.25 -20.91
N GLY A 35 5.10 -26.94 -20.79
CA GLY A 35 4.34 -27.06 -19.54
C GLY A 35 3.43 -25.86 -19.23
N LYS A 36 3.24 -24.93 -20.18
CA LYS A 36 2.36 -23.76 -20.00
C LYS A 36 0.93 -24.10 -20.38
N PHE A 37 0.03 -24.12 -19.39
CA PHE A 37 -1.41 -24.36 -19.59
C PHE A 37 -2.23 -23.06 -19.70
N GLU A 38 -1.62 -21.90 -19.45
CA GLU A 38 -2.21 -20.59 -19.67
C GLU A 38 -1.37 -19.84 -20.71
N ILE A 39 -1.91 -19.69 -21.92
CA ILE A 39 -1.17 -19.12 -23.06
C ILE A 39 -1.78 -17.78 -23.43
N ASN A 40 -0.95 -16.75 -23.56
CA ASN A 40 -1.42 -15.43 -24.00
C ASN A 40 -1.49 -15.38 -25.53
N PHE A 41 -2.61 -14.90 -26.07
CA PHE A 41 -2.74 -14.71 -27.51
C PHE A 41 -1.67 -13.75 -28.06
N LYS A 42 -1.14 -12.82 -27.25
CA LYS A 42 -0.04 -11.94 -27.66
C LYS A 42 1.20 -12.73 -28.07
N ASP A 43 1.56 -13.75 -27.30
CA ASP A 43 2.79 -14.52 -27.50
C ASP A 43 2.67 -15.42 -28.74
N ILE A 44 1.50 -16.03 -28.90
CA ILE A 44 1.13 -16.76 -30.13
C ILE A 44 1.18 -15.81 -31.33
N TRP A 45 0.59 -14.62 -31.19
CA TRP A 45 0.53 -13.63 -32.27
C TRP A 45 1.92 -13.13 -32.68
N SER A 46 2.83 -12.88 -31.74
CA SER A 46 4.19 -12.46 -32.07
C SER A 46 4.95 -13.50 -32.91
N GLN A 47 4.75 -14.79 -32.63
CA GLN A 47 5.39 -15.86 -33.40
C GLN A 47 4.64 -16.15 -34.72
N PHE A 48 3.33 -15.99 -34.72
CA PHE A 48 2.50 -16.24 -35.90
C PHE A 48 2.64 -15.13 -36.94
N ALA A 49 2.75 -13.86 -36.51
CA ALA A 49 2.83 -12.72 -37.41
C ALA A 49 4.22 -12.54 -38.04
N ASP A 50 5.29 -12.92 -37.34
CA ASP A 50 6.67 -12.95 -37.88
C ASP A 50 7.07 -11.71 -38.69
N GLY A 51 6.70 -10.53 -38.19
CA GLY A 51 6.98 -9.25 -38.85
C GLY A 51 6.06 -8.86 -40.01
N GLU A 52 5.14 -9.73 -40.44
CA GLU A 52 4.13 -9.38 -41.44
C GLU A 52 3.04 -8.49 -40.84
N ASP A 53 2.68 -7.42 -41.56
CA ASP A 53 1.55 -6.56 -41.20
C ASP A 53 0.22 -7.26 -41.54
N ILE A 54 -0.11 -8.24 -40.72
CA ILE A 54 -1.29 -9.07 -40.90
C ILE A 54 -2.53 -8.26 -40.48
N ALA A 55 -3.20 -7.66 -41.48
CA ALA A 55 -4.43 -6.87 -41.32
C ALA A 55 -5.61 -7.61 -40.66
N TYR A 56 -5.49 -8.92 -40.38
CA TYR A 56 -6.57 -9.79 -39.91
C TYR A 56 -6.37 -10.42 -38.52
N ARG A 57 -5.64 -9.76 -37.61
CA ARG A 57 -5.45 -10.22 -36.21
C ARG A 57 -6.70 -10.78 -35.51
N ARG A 58 -7.87 -10.16 -35.71
CA ARG A 58 -9.15 -10.66 -35.13
C ARG A 58 -9.57 -12.02 -35.69
N PHE A 59 -9.35 -12.26 -36.98
CA PHE A 59 -9.65 -13.53 -37.63
C PHE A 59 -8.73 -14.63 -37.08
N VAL A 60 -7.43 -14.35 -36.99
CA VAL A 60 -6.44 -15.28 -36.39
C VAL A 60 -6.78 -15.58 -34.95
N GLN A 61 -7.15 -14.57 -34.15
CA GLN A 61 -7.59 -14.76 -32.77
C GLN A 61 -8.79 -15.69 -32.67
N LYS A 62 -9.76 -15.57 -33.60
CA LYS A 62 -10.93 -16.44 -33.65
C LYS A 62 -10.53 -17.89 -33.99
N MET A 63 -9.62 -18.06 -34.95
CA MET A 63 -9.13 -19.39 -35.37
C MET A 63 -8.27 -20.04 -34.28
N CYS A 64 -7.34 -19.31 -33.68
CA CYS A 64 -6.54 -19.75 -32.53
C CYS A 64 -7.45 -20.18 -31.37
N LYS A 65 -8.47 -19.38 -31.03
CA LYS A 65 -9.44 -19.75 -30.00
C LYS A 65 -10.15 -21.07 -30.31
N LYS A 66 -10.57 -21.26 -31.56
CA LYS A 66 -11.21 -22.50 -32.01
C LYS A 66 -10.24 -23.68 -31.89
N LEU A 67 -9.01 -23.55 -32.37
CA LEU A 67 -7.99 -24.60 -32.31
C LEU A 67 -7.64 -25.01 -30.88
N VAL A 68 -7.44 -24.05 -29.97
CA VAL A 68 -7.19 -24.35 -28.55
C VAL A 68 -8.39 -25.07 -27.93
N GLN A 69 -9.61 -24.67 -28.24
CA GLN A 69 -10.82 -25.32 -27.73
C GLN A 69 -10.99 -26.76 -28.26
N ASP A 70 -10.70 -26.97 -29.55
CA ASP A 70 -10.91 -28.25 -30.22
C ASP A 70 -9.82 -29.28 -29.85
N HIS A 71 -8.54 -28.87 -29.82
CA HIS A 71 -7.40 -29.78 -29.65
C HIS A 71 -6.84 -29.80 -28.22
N HIS A 72 -7.03 -28.73 -27.45
CA HIS A 72 -6.38 -28.53 -26.17
C HIS A 72 -7.33 -28.01 -25.10
N PRO A 73 -8.40 -28.75 -24.75
CA PRO A 73 -9.48 -28.25 -23.87
C PRO A 73 -9.04 -27.90 -22.45
N LYS A 74 -7.85 -28.37 -22.02
CA LYS A 74 -7.25 -28.04 -20.72
C LYS A 74 -6.44 -26.74 -20.72
N VAL A 75 -6.20 -26.16 -21.90
CA VAL A 75 -5.40 -24.96 -22.06
C VAL A 75 -6.30 -23.73 -22.04
N LYS A 76 -5.95 -22.77 -21.18
CA LYS A 76 -6.64 -21.49 -21.06
C LYS A 76 -5.98 -20.48 -21.99
N LEU A 77 -6.65 -20.15 -23.09
CA LEU A 77 -6.23 -19.06 -23.97
C LEU A 77 -6.62 -17.71 -23.37
N VAL A 78 -5.62 -16.94 -22.93
CA VAL A 78 -5.80 -15.57 -22.45
C VAL A 78 -5.78 -14.63 -23.63
N ILE A 79 -6.95 -14.21 -24.04
CA ILE A 79 -7.11 -13.17 -25.06
C ILE A 79 -7.01 -11.82 -24.34
N SER A 80 -5.78 -11.36 -24.14
CA SER A 80 -5.54 -9.97 -23.78
C SER A 80 -6.00 -9.08 -24.94
N ARG A 81 -7.05 -8.28 -24.73
CA ARG A 81 -7.36 -7.17 -25.63
C ARG A 81 -6.18 -6.21 -25.51
N HIS A 82 -5.23 -6.25 -26.44
CA HIS A 82 -4.07 -5.38 -26.42
C HIS A 82 -4.54 -3.92 -26.41
N TRP A 83 -4.14 -3.17 -25.39
CA TRP A 83 -4.27 -1.71 -25.34
C TRP A 83 -3.04 -1.10 -25.98
N THR A 84 -3.21 -0.09 -26.82
CA THR A 84 -2.06 0.72 -27.27
C THR A 84 -1.65 1.67 -26.15
N GLY A 85 -0.39 2.13 -26.14
CA GLY A 85 0.06 3.12 -25.17
C GLY A 85 -0.78 4.40 -25.23
N GLU A 86 -1.19 4.81 -26.43
CA GLU A 86 -2.11 5.93 -26.65
C GLU A 86 -3.48 5.70 -25.98
N GLU A 87 -4.09 4.52 -26.16
CA GLU A 87 -5.37 4.19 -25.52
C GLU A 87 -5.27 4.18 -24.00
N GLU A 88 -4.12 3.78 -23.45
CA GLU A 88 -3.88 3.80 -22.00
C GLU A 88 -3.72 5.20 -21.46
N ASN A 89 -2.90 6.03 -22.12
CA ASN A 89 -2.74 7.42 -21.77
C ASN A 89 -4.07 8.16 -21.88
N LEU A 90 -4.86 7.86 -22.91
CA LEU A 90 -6.18 8.42 -23.11
C LEU A 90 -7.14 8.08 -21.96
N LEU A 91 -7.19 6.80 -21.57
CA LEU A 91 -8.02 6.35 -20.46
C LEU A 91 -7.57 7.00 -19.15
N ARG A 92 -6.25 7.06 -18.91
CA ARG A 92 -5.66 7.71 -17.74
C ARG A 92 -6.08 9.18 -17.65
N ASP A 93 -5.88 9.96 -18.72
CA ASP A 93 -6.22 11.38 -18.76
C ASP A 93 -7.70 11.64 -18.47
N ILE A 94 -8.58 10.78 -19.00
CA ILE A 94 -10.02 10.90 -18.77
C ILE A 94 -10.34 10.57 -17.32
N LEU A 95 -9.76 9.51 -16.76
CA LEU A 95 -9.98 9.12 -15.38
C LEU A 95 -9.49 10.20 -14.40
N VAL A 96 -8.31 10.78 -14.63
CA VAL A 96 -7.78 11.88 -13.81
C VAL A 96 -8.75 13.07 -13.83
N LYS A 97 -9.21 13.49 -15.02
CA LYS A 97 -10.15 14.60 -15.14
C LYS A 97 -11.51 14.32 -14.50
N GLU A 98 -12.06 13.12 -14.66
CA GLU A 98 -13.33 12.75 -14.00
C GLU A 98 -13.19 12.74 -12.48
N ILE A 99 -12.10 12.16 -11.98
CA ILE A 99 -11.78 12.15 -10.55
C ILE A 99 -11.67 13.59 -10.05
N GLU A 100 -10.99 14.50 -10.76
CA GLU A 100 -10.88 15.91 -10.37
C GLU A 100 -12.23 16.62 -10.27
N MET A 101 -13.12 16.43 -11.25
CA MET A 101 -14.40 17.11 -11.33
C MET A 101 -15.44 16.61 -10.31
N GLU A 102 -15.45 15.33 -9.96
CA GLU A 102 -16.40 14.79 -8.98
C GLU A 102 -15.94 15.09 -7.55
N LYS A 103 -16.52 16.13 -6.93
CA LYS A 103 -16.13 16.60 -5.59
C LYS A 103 -16.61 15.72 -4.43
N GLU A 104 -17.52 14.77 -4.65
CA GLU A 104 -18.28 14.15 -3.54
C GLU A 104 -18.29 12.62 -3.50
N THR A 105 -18.00 11.90 -4.59
CA THR A 105 -18.08 10.42 -4.60
C THR A 105 -16.91 9.78 -5.35
N CYS A 106 -16.28 8.75 -4.77
CA CYS A 106 -15.24 7.94 -5.44
C CYS A 106 -15.80 6.98 -6.53
N GLU A 107 -17.07 7.12 -6.92
CA GLU A 107 -17.72 6.22 -7.85
C GLU A 107 -17.52 6.68 -9.30
N ILE A 108 -16.64 5.99 -10.03
CA ILE A 108 -16.39 6.29 -11.45
C ILE A 108 -17.66 6.06 -12.27
N LYS A 109 -18.25 7.13 -12.80
CA LYS A 109 -19.35 7.07 -13.78
C LYS A 109 -18.85 6.59 -15.14
N TRP A 110 -18.77 5.27 -15.30
CA TRP A 110 -18.23 4.62 -16.50
C TRP A 110 -18.92 4.99 -17.82
N ASP A 111 -20.17 5.45 -17.79
CA ASP A 111 -20.85 5.95 -19.00
C ASP A 111 -20.29 7.31 -19.46
N VAL A 112 -19.87 8.15 -18.53
CA VAL A 112 -19.19 9.42 -18.82
C VAL A 112 -17.78 9.15 -19.35
N VAL A 113 -17.03 8.26 -18.66
CA VAL A 113 -15.69 7.83 -19.10
C VAL A 113 -15.73 7.26 -20.52
N LEU A 114 -16.69 6.37 -20.81
CA LEU A 114 -16.85 5.78 -22.13
C LEU A 114 -17.15 6.84 -23.20
N SER A 115 -18.03 7.80 -22.89
CA SER A 115 -18.41 8.86 -23.82
C SER A 115 -17.19 9.72 -24.18
N LYS A 116 -16.45 10.20 -23.18
CA LYS A 116 -15.21 10.96 -23.37
C LYS A 116 -14.11 10.17 -24.08
N PHE A 117 -14.01 8.87 -23.78
CA PHE A 117 -13.04 7.99 -24.42
C PHE A 117 -13.30 7.87 -25.92
N LYS A 118 -14.58 7.73 -26.31
CA LYS A 118 -14.99 7.72 -27.72
C LYS A 118 -14.84 9.06 -28.41
N GLU A 119 -15.15 10.16 -27.72
CA GLU A 119 -14.98 11.53 -28.26
C GLU A 119 -13.52 11.79 -28.66
N LYS A 120 -12.56 11.26 -27.90
CA LYS A 120 -11.14 11.37 -28.23
C LYS A 120 -10.61 10.26 -29.16
N GLY A 121 -11.49 9.53 -29.86
CA GLY A 121 -11.11 8.53 -30.86
C GLY A 121 -10.90 7.10 -30.34
N GLY A 122 -11.12 6.84 -29.05
CA GLY A 122 -11.00 5.50 -28.48
C GLY A 122 -12.12 4.56 -28.92
N LEU A 123 -11.78 3.32 -29.29
CA LEU A 123 -12.73 2.35 -29.86
C LEU A 123 -13.16 1.23 -28.89
N ARG A 124 -12.92 1.41 -27.58
CA ARG A 124 -13.18 0.38 -26.56
C ARG A 124 -14.60 0.41 -26.02
N ASP A 125 -15.06 -0.76 -25.58
CA ASP A 125 -16.35 -0.89 -24.89
C ASP A 125 -16.21 -0.62 -23.38
N LYS A 126 -17.35 -0.36 -22.72
CA LYS A 126 -17.42 -0.09 -21.27
C LYS A 126 -16.71 -1.17 -20.45
N LYS A 127 -16.94 -2.44 -20.82
CA LYS A 127 -16.40 -3.60 -20.10
C LYS A 127 -14.87 -3.66 -20.18
N ALA A 128 -14.28 -3.38 -21.34
CA ALA A 128 -12.84 -3.32 -21.48
C ALA A 128 -12.22 -2.18 -20.67
N LEU A 129 -12.83 -0.99 -20.66
CA LEU A 129 -12.37 0.14 -19.85
C LEU A 129 -12.36 -0.24 -18.36
N GLN A 130 -13.46 -0.81 -17.87
CA GLN A 130 -13.60 -1.29 -16.49
C GLN A 130 -12.58 -2.36 -16.14
N GLU A 131 -12.38 -3.33 -17.03
CA GLU A 131 -11.44 -4.43 -16.82
C GLU A 131 -9.99 -3.96 -16.85
N ARG A 132 -9.64 -3.03 -17.75
CA ARG A 132 -8.31 -2.43 -17.81
C ARG A 132 -8.02 -1.64 -16.53
N TYR A 133 -8.96 -0.80 -16.10
CA TYR A 133 -8.84 -0.05 -14.86
C TYR A 133 -8.67 -0.98 -13.66
N ARG A 134 -9.55 -1.97 -13.48
CA ARG A 134 -9.52 -2.90 -12.35
C ARG A 134 -8.26 -3.74 -12.25
N ASN A 135 -7.64 -4.07 -13.39
CA ASN A 135 -6.50 -4.97 -13.43
C ASN A 135 -5.16 -4.22 -13.48
N TYR A 136 -5.13 -3.02 -14.04
CA TYR A 136 -3.88 -2.34 -14.41
C TYR A 136 -3.82 -0.87 -14.02
N MET A 137 -4.84 -0.29 -13.37
CA MET A 137 -4.78 1.10 -12.90
C MET A 137 -5.27 1.27 -11.46
N HIS A 138 -6.08 0.34 -10.94
CA HIS A 138 -6.47 0.31 -9.54
C HIS A 138 -5.56 -0.68 -8.80
N PRO A 139 -4.74 -0.23 -7.83
CA PRO A 139 -3.92 -1.14 -7.05
C PRO A 139 -4.85 -2.08 -6.27
N LYS A 140 -4.53 -3.37 -6.26
CA LYS A 140 -5.36 -4.41 -5.62
C LYS A 140 -4.97 -4.49 -4.15
N VAL A 141 -5.37 -3.46 -3.42
CA VAL A 141 -5.09 -3.33 -2.00
C VAL A 141 -6.27 -3.89 -1.21
N TYR A 142 -5.98 -4.76 -0.26
CA TYR A 142 -6.97 -5.49 0.52
C TYR A 142 -6.85 -5.09 1.99
N MET A 143 -7.99 -5.07 2.68
CA MET A 143 -7.98 -4.88 4.13
C MET A 143 -7.39 -6.13 4.81
N PRO A 144 -6.52 -5.99 5.81
CA PRO A 144 -5.96 -7.13 6.51
C PRO A 144 -7.06 -7.95 7.20
N GLY A 145 -7.08 -9.25 6.95
CA GLY A 145 -8.08 -10.18 7.50
C GLY A 145 -9.43 -10.21 6.78
N ASP A 146 -9.68 -9.31 5.81
CA ASP A 146 -10.93 -9.23 5.06
C ASP A 146 -10.66 -9.35 3.54
N ARG A 147 -11.47 -10.12 2.81
CA ARG A 147 -11.44 -10.10 1.32
C ARG A 147 -12.04 -8.83 0.70
N LYS A 148 -12.20 -7.76 1.49
CA LYS A 148 -12.73 -6.47 1.04
C LYS A 148 -11.58 -5.64 0.48
N ARG A 149 -11.81 -5.01 -0.67
CA ARG A 149 -10.86 -4.08 -1.25
C ARG A 149 -10.80 -2.83 -0.38
N TYR A 150 -9.61 -2.32 -0.16
CA TYR A 150 -9.42 -1.01 0.42
C TYR A 150 -9.98 0.04 -0.55
N ILE A 151 -10.87 0.90 -0.05
CA ILE A 151 -11.44 2.00 -0.81
C ILE A 151 -10.61 3.23 -0.49
N PHE A 152 -9.77 3.63 -1.44
CA PHE A 152 -8.97 4.83 -1.32
C PHE A 152 -9.84 6.09 -1.36
N SER A 153 -9.45 7.10 -0.60
CA SER A 153 -9.97 8.44 -0.78
C SER A 153 -9.61 8.96 -2.17
N LYS A 154 -10.29 10.03 -2.59
CA LYS A 154 -9.99 10.73 -3.85
C LYS A 154 -8.55 11.25 -3.88
N GLU A 155 -8.06 11.83 -2.79
CA GLU A 155 -6.69 12.34 -2.70
C GLU A 155 -5.66 11.20 -2.74
N GLN A 156 -5.92 10.10 -2.03
CA GLN A 156 -5.05 8.91 -2.07
C GLN A 156 -4.99 8.33 -3.48
N THR A 157 -6.13 8.19 -4.16
CA THR A 157 -6.18 7.68 -5.54
C THR A 157 -5.37 8.57 -6.48
N ARG A 158 -5.48 9.90 -6.33
CA ARG A 158 -4.70 10.86 -7.10
C ARG A 158 -3.20 10.72 -6.85
N ALA A 159 -2.79 10.73 -5.58
CA ALA A 159 -1.39 10.58 -5.19
C ALA A 159 -0.78 9.28 -5.73
N ILE A 160 -1.52 8.17 -5.72
CA ILE A 160 -1.09 6.90 -6.30
C ILE A 160 -0.91 6.99 -7.82
N ILE A 161 -1.84 7.64 -8.53
CA ILE A 161 -1.76 7.82 -9.99
C ILE A 161 -0.58 8.72 -10.35
N ASP A 162 -0.39 9.82 -9.62
CA ASP A 162 0.70 10.78 -9.81
C ASP A 162 2.06 10.11 -9.52
N TYR A 163 2.16 9.36 -8.41
CA TYR A 163 3.35 8.56 -8.10
C TYR A 163 3.69 7.57 -9.22
N LYS A 164 2.69 6.85 -9.76
CA LYS A 164 2.90 5.95 -10.89
C LYS A 164 3.31 6.68 -12.17
N ALA A 165 2.80 7.90 -12.38
CA ALA A 165 3.15 8.72 -13.55
C ALA A 165 4.62 9.13 -13.51
N ASN A 166 5.09 9.56 -12.34
CA ASN A 166 6.48 9.97 -12.13
C ASN A 166 7.43 8.77 -12.11
N ASN A 167 6.94 7.58 -11.73
CA ASN A 167 7.72 6.36 -11.65
C ASN A 167 7.30 5.34 -12.72
N SER A 168 7.62 5.62 -13.99
CA SER A 168 7.21 4.79 -15.14
C SER A 168 7.68 3.34 -15.05
N LYS A 169 8.86 3.10 -14.45
CA LYS A 169 9.47 1.77 -14.24
C LYS A 169 8.73 0.89 -13.23
N ILE A 170 8.14 1.48 -12.18
CA ILE A 170 7.50 0.74 -11.08
C ILE A 170 6.20 0.09 -11.55
N GLY A 171 6.03 -1.20 -11.34
CA GLY A 171 4.80 -1.92 -11.69
C GLY A 171 3.64 -1.62 -10.73
N TRP A 172 2.39 -1.68 -11.22
CA TRP A 172 1.21 -1.57 -10.34
C TRP A 172 1.13 -2.65 -9.27
N LYS A 173 1.77 -3.81 -9.49
CA LYS A 173 1.90 -4.88 -8.50
C LYS A 173 2.72 -4.40 -7.30
N GLU A 174 3.88 -3.81 -7.58
CA GLU A 174 4.81 -3.31 -6.57
C GLU A 174 4.20 -2.14 -5.78
N ILE A 175 3.53 -1.20 -6.45
CA ILE A 175 2.76 -0.12 -5.77
C ILE A 175 1.70 -0.72 -4.84
N SER A 176 1.02 -1.77 -5.29
CA SER A 176 0.00 -2.43 -4.48
C SER A 176 0.59 -3.15 -3.27
N GLU A 177 1.79 -3.72 -3.38
CA GLU A 177 2.51 -4.37 -2.29
C GLU A 177 2.93 -3.33 -1.23
N LYS A 178 3.60 -2.25 -1.63
CA LYS A 178 3.96 -1.13 -0.74
C LYS A 178 2.74 -0.51 -0.03
N LEU A 179 1.63 -0.34 -0.74
CA LEU A 179 0.40 0.18 -0.13
C LEU A 179 -0.22 -0.78 0.89
N ASN A 180 -0.15 -2.09 0.65
CA ASN A 180 -0.61 -3.08 1.62
C ASN A 180 0.26 -3.02 2.89
N GLU A 181 1.58 -2.92 2.75
CA GLU A 181 2.52 -2.77 3.88
C GLU A 181 2.20 -1.54 4.73
N VAL A 182 1.97 -0.38 4.09
CA VAL A 182 1.58 0.85 4.81
C VAL A 182 0.26 0.68 5.57
N ILE A 183 -0.71 -0.02 4.99
CA ILE A 183 -2.00 -0.29 5.66
C ILE A 183 -1.81 -1.26 6.83
N ASP A 184 -0.95 -2.26 6.70
CA ASP A 184 -0.61 -3.18 7.77
C ASP A 184 0.05 -2.43 8.95
N MET A 185 1.01 -1.54 8.67
CA MET A 185 1.64 -0.67 9.66
C MET A 185 0.63 0.23 10.36
N GLN A 186 -0.27 0.89 9.61
CA GLN A 186 -1.30 1.75 10.19
C GLN A 186 -2.25 0.96 11.12
N ASN A 187 -2.62 -0.26 10.73
CA ASN A 187 -3.46 -1.10 11.56
C ASN A 187 -2.75 -1.55 12.84
N MET A 188 -1.45 -1.83 12.76
CA MET A 188 -0.63 -2.13 13.93
C MET A 188 -0.56 -0.92 14.87
N LEU A 189 -0.36 0.28 14.33
CA LEU A 189 -0.33 1.53 15.11
C LEU A 189 -1.67 1.82 15.81
N ASN A 190 -2.79 1.58 15.13
CA ASN A 190 -4.13 1.72 15.74
C ASN A 190 -4.31 0.73 16.91
N LYS A 191 -3.88 -0.52 16.75
CA LYS A 191 -3.89 -1.51 17.86
C LYS A 191 -3.02 -1.07 19.03
N MET A 192 -1.85 -0.49 18.77
CA MET A 192 -0.98 0.06 19.82
C MET A 192 -1.61 1.24 20.54
N THR A 193 -2.31 2.11 19.80
CA THR A 193 -3.03 3.26 20.38
C THR A 193 -4.16 2.78 21.31
N ASP A 194 -4.93 1.78 20.90
CA ASP A 194 -5.96 1.17 21.74
C ASP A 194 -5.38 0.54 23.01
N LYS A 195 -4.24 -0.15 22.89
CA LYS A 195 -3.52 -0.71 24.06
C LYS A 195 -3.02 0.39 24.99
N LYS A 196 -2.45 1.48 24.46
CA LYS A 196 -2.00 2.64 25.25
C LYS A 196 -3.16 3.29 26.02
N ASN A 197 -4.33 3.40 25.40
CA ASN A 197 -5.52 3.93 26.08
C ASN A 197 -5.93 3.04 27.26
N LYS A 198 -5.91 1.71 27.10
CA LYS A 198 -6.15 0.76 28.21
C LYS A 198 -5.11 0.87 29.33
N LEU A 199 -3.84 1.09 28.97
CA LEU A 199 -2.77 1.29 29.96
C LEU A 199 -3.02 2.55 30.80
N ASN A 200 -3.48 3.64 30.18
CA ASN A 200 -3.83 4.87 30.92
C ASN A 200 -4.97 4.62 31.92
N GLU A 201 -5.98 3.82 31.55
CA GLU A 201 -7.06 3.43 32.48
C GLU A 201 -6.52 2.64 33.69
N VAL A 202 -5.55 1.75 33.48
CA VAL A 202 -4.88 1.00 34.57
C VAL A 202 -4.08 1.94 35.48
N ILE A 203 -3.35 2.90 34.92
CA ILE A 203 -2.60 3.90 35.70
C ILE A 203 -3.56 4.74 36.57
N ASP A 204 -4.70 5.14 36.03
CA ASP A 204 -5.71 5.88 36.79
C ASP A 204 -6.30 5.06 37.94
N MET A 205 -6.54 3.76 37.72
CA MET A 205 -6.95 2.84 38.79
C MET A 205 -5.88 2.70 39.88
N GLN A 206 -4.60 2.58 39.49
CA GLN A 206 -3.48 2.51 40.44
C GLN A 206 -3.36 3.78 41.29
N ASN A 207 -3.54 4.95 40.68
CA ASN A 207 -3.55 6.23 41.39
C ASN A 207 -4.70 6.33 42.40
N MET A 208 -5.88 5.81 42.09
CA MET A 208 -6.99 5.70 43.04
C MET A 208 -6.68 4.74 44.19
N LEU A 209 -6.04 3.60 43.90
CA LEU A 209 -5.62 2.63 44.92
C LEU A 209 -4.61 3.23 45.90
N ASN A 210 -3.61 3.97 45.40
CA ASN A 210 -2.63 4.67 46.24
C ASN A 210 -3.31 5.67 47.18
N LYS A 211 -4.27 6.48 46.68
CA LYS A 211 -5.05 7.40 47.52
C LYS A 211 -5.85 6.67 48.61
N MET A 212 -6.41 5.50 48.31
CA MET A 212 -7.12 4.69 49.30
C MET A 212 -6.16 4.11 50.36
N THR A 213 -4.96 3.69 49.97
CA THR A 213 -3.92 3.21 50.88
C THR A 213 -3.46 4.30 51.84
N ASP A 214 -3.27 5.53 51.36
CA ASP A 214 -2.94 6.68 52.21
C ASP A 214 -4.03 6.96 53.26
N LYS A 215 -5.30 6.92 52.83
CA LYS A 215 -6.44 7.06 53.76
C LYS A 215 -6.46 5.96 54.81
N LYS A 216 -6.17 4.71 54.42
CA LYS A 216 -6.06 3.57 55.33
C LYS A 216 -4.92 3.75 56.34
N ASN A 217 -3.76 4.23 55.90
CA ASN A 217 -2.62 4.47 56.77
C ASN A 217 -2.91 5.57 57.81
N LYS A 218 -3.53 6.68 57.39
CA LYS A 218 -4.00 7.73 58.32
C LYS A 218 -5.01 7.20 59.34
N LEU A 219 -5.90 6.30 58.92
CA LEU A 219 -6.86 5.66 59.82
C LEU A 219 -6.17 4.82 60.90
N ASN A 220 -5.19 4.01 60.51
CA ASN A 220 -4.41 3.19 61.45
C ASN A 220 -3.67 4.06 62.47
N GLU A 221 -3.07 5.16 62.03
CA GLU A 221 -2.39 6.11 62.94
C GLU A 221 -3.35 6.68 64.00
N VAL A 222 -4.59 6.99 63.62
CA VAL A 222 -5.62 7.45 64.57
C VAL A 222 -6.00 6.34 65.56
N ILE A 223 -6.11 5.08 65.11
CA ILE A 223 -6.41 3.93 65.98
C ILE A 223 -5.27 3.71 66.99
N ASP A 224 -4.01 3.75 66.55
CA ASP A 224 -2.84 3.58 67.41
C ASP A 224 -2.73 4.73 68.43
N ASN A 225 -2.99 5.96 68.00
CA ASN A 225 -3.08 7.12 68.90
C ASN A 225 -4.18 6.96 69.95
N LYS A 226 -5.36 6.43 69.57
CA LYS A 226 -6.45 6.13 70.51
C LYS A 226 -6.06 5.06 71.53
N ALA A 227 -5.36 4.01 71.11
CA ALA A 227 -4.85 2.96 71.99
C ALA A 227 -3.80 3.51 72.98
N ASN A 228 -2.91 4.38 72.51
CA ASN A 228 -1.92 5.06 73.36
C ASN A 228 -2.56 6.00 74.39
N VAL A 229 -3.57 6.80 74.01
CA VAL A 229 -4.31 7.65 74.96
C VAL A 229 -4.94 6.82 76.08
N LYS A 230 -5.48 5.63 75.77
CA LYS A 230 -6.06 4.71 76.76
C LYS A 230 -5.03 4.16 77.73
N ARG A 231 -3.77 4.00 77.29
CA ARG A 231 -2.65 3.49 78.10
C ARG A 231 -2.02 4.58 78.98
N ILE A 232 -2.04 5.84 78.55
CA ILE A 232 -1.41 6.99 79.25
C ILE A 232 -2.31 7.60 80.35
N MET A 233 -3.59 7.23 80.45
CA MET A 233 -4.53 7.82 81.43
C MET A 233 -5.02 6.86 82.55
N PRO A 234 -4.14 6.25 83.37
CA PRO A 234 -4.60 5.52 84.57
C PRO A 234 -4.99 6.44 85.75
N HIS A 235 -4.69 7.75 85.72
CA HIS A 235 -4.86 8.66 86.86
C HIS A 235 -5.66 9.95 86.58
N CYS A 236 -6.35 10.05 85.45
CA CYS A 236 -7.16 11.22 85.14
C CYS A 236 -8.60 11.06 85.65
N THR A 237 -9.19 12.16 86.13
CA THR A 237 -10.60 12.16 86.53
C THR A 237 -11.51 12.02 85.29
N PRO A 238 -12.72 11.42 85.44
CA PRO A 238 -13.64 11.20 84.32
C PRO A 238 -13.93 12.46 83.47
N ASN A 239 -13.97 13.64 84.09
CA ASN A 239 -14.17 14.91 83.38
C ASN A 239 -12.97 15.37 82.55
N GLN A 240 -11.74 15.09 83.00
CA GLN A 240 -10.53 15.39 82.21
C GLN A 240 -10.41 14.46 81.00
N VAL A 241 -10.78 13.18 81.18
CA VAL A 241 -10.91 12.23 80.07
C VAL A 241 -11.97 12.71 79.07
N LYS A 242 -13.16 13.09 79.55
CA LYS A 242 -14.27 13.56 78.72
C LYS A 242 -13.94 14.83 77.94
N ASN A 243 -13.33 15.84 78.57
CA ASN A 243 -12.95 17.08 77.88
C ASN A 243 -11.84 16.85 76.85
N LYS A 244 -10.84 16.02 77.16
CA LYS A 244 -9.76 15.71 76.21
C LYS A 244 -10.24 14.85 75.04
N TYR A 245 -11.13 13.89 75.31
CA TYR A 245 -11.80 13.09 74.29
C TYR A 245 -12.69 13.95 73.38
N ASN A 246 -13.50 14.86 73.94
CA ASN A 246 -14.34 15.77 73.14
C ASN A 246 -13.50 16.75 72.31
N THR A 247 -12.35 17.20 72.81
CA THR A 247 -11.44 18.07 72.04
C THR A 247 -10.77 17.32 70.88
N LEU A 248 -10.46 16.03 71.06
CA LEU A 248 -9.93 15.15 70.01
C LEU A 248 -11.00 14.80 68.97
N MET A 249 -12.22 14.46 69.41
CA MET A 249 -13.33 14.09 68.51
C MET A 249 -13.92 15.29 67.76
N ASN A 250 -13.95 16.50 68.35
CA ASN A 250 -14.41 17.70 67.64
C ASN A 250 -13.41 18.21 66.59
N ARG A 251 -12.18 17.68 66.54
CA ARG A 251 -11.21 17.97 65.47
C ARG A 251 -11.33 17.01 64.27
N THR A 252 -12.10 15.93 64.40
CA THR A 252 -12.29 14.92 63.36
C THR A 252 -13.78 14.81 63.04
N GLU A 253 -14.33 15.82 62.34
CA GLU A 253 -15.72 15.91 61.90
C GLU A 253 -16.14 14.89 60.81
N GLU A 254 -15.44 13.78 60.61
CA GLU A 254 -15.89 12.73 59.68
C GLU A 254 -16.58 11.57 60.43
N PRO A 255 -17.76 11.12 59.98
CA PRO A 255 -18.54 10.09 60.65
C PRO A 255 -17.86 8.73 60.51
N TRP A 256 -17.16 8.31 61.57
CA TRP A 256 -16.41 7.06 61.70
C TRP A 256 -17.22 5.79 61.40
N ASP A 257 -18.53 5.82 61.61
CA ASP A 257 -19.43 4.68 61.36
C ASP A 257 -19.62 4.40 59.86
N ALA A 258 -19.47 5.41 58.99
CA ALA A 258 -19.50 5.21 57.54
C ALA A 258 -18.18 4.62 57.01
N LEU A 259 -17.05 4.98 57.63
CA LEU A 259 -15.72 4.47 57.28
C LEU A 259 -15.55 2.99 57.66
N LEU A 260 -16.04 2.57 58.82
CA LEU A 260 -15.95 1.18 59.28
C LEU A 260 -16.77 0.21 58.41
N VAL A 261 -17.98 0.61 58.01
CA VAL A 261 -18.84 -0.20 57.12
C VAL A 261 -18.24 -0.31 55.70
N ALA A 262 -17.58 0.74 55.19
CA ALA A 262 -16.90 0.69 53.89
C ALA A 262 -15.70 -0.27 53.89
N ILE A 263 -14.95 -0.36 55.00
CA ILE A 263 -13.74 -1.17 55.10
C ILE A 263 -14.05 -2.68 55.20
N GLU A 264 -15.16 -3.06 55.83
CA GLU A 264 -15.50 -4.47 56.07
C GLU A 264 -16.09 -5.17 54.83
N ILE A 265 -16.71 -4.40 53.91
CA ILE A 265 -17.30 -4.92 52.66
C ILE A 265 -16.26 -5.08 51.53
N GLU A 266 -15.13 -4.34 51.56
CA GLU A 266 -14.16 -4.31 50.45
C GLU A 266 -13.00 -5.33 50.56
N LYS A 267 -12.73 -5.92 51.73
CA LYS A 267 -11.56 -6.78 51.95
C LYS A 267 -11.43 -7.99 51.01
N PRO A 268 -12.49 -8.76 50.66
CA PRO A 268 -12.34 -9.95 49.81
C PRO A 268 -12.35 -9.63 48.30
N LYS A 269 -12.83 -8.46 47.86
CA LYS A 269 -12.77 -8.05 46.44
C LYS A 269 -11.38 -7.55 46.04
N LYS A 270 -10.68 -6.87 46.94
CA LYS A 270 -9.38 -6.22 46.66
C LYS A 270 -8.20 -7.18 46.42
N ILE A 271 -8.18 -8.35 47.04
CA ILE A 271 -7.07 -9.33 46.87
C ILE A 271 -7.12 -9.98 45.47
N ILE A 272 -8.32 -10.18 44.93
CA ILE A 272 -8.51 -10.76 43.58
C ILE A 272 -8.22 -9.71 42.48
N GLU A 273 -8.38 -8.43 42.77
CA GLU A 273 -8.06 -7.35 41.83
C GLU A 273 -6.55 -7.09 41.74
N THR A 274 -5.78 -7.23 42.82
CA THR A 274 -4.32 -7.02 42.78
C THR A 274 -3.59 -8.08 41.96
N GLU A 275 -3.95 -9.37 42.07
CA GLU A 275 -3.34 -10.42 41.23
C GLU A 275 -3.67 -10.24 39.73
N LYS A 276 -4.84 -9.69 39.41
CA LYS A 276 -5.20 -9.36 38.03
C LYS A 276 -4.39 -8.18 37.50
N ILE A 277 -4.14 -7.18 38.33
CA ILE A 277 -3.32 -6.01 37.96
C ILE A 277 -1.87 -6.45 37.72
N ASP A 278 -1.29 -7.26 38.62
CA ASP A 278 0.08 -7.74 38.46
C ASP A 278 0.25 -8.56 37.17
N LYS A 279 -0.71 -9.43 36.85
CA LYS A 279 -0.70 -10.17 35.58
C LYS A 279 -0.86 -9.26 34.35
N MET A 280 -1.67 -8.21 34.45
CA MET A 280 -1.80 -7.22 33.37
C MET A 280 -0.54 -6.39 33.18
N ILE A 281 0.20 -6.10 34.27
CA ILE A 281 1.49 -5.41 34.21
C ILE A 281 2.52 -6.31 33.52
N GLU A 282 2.63 -7.58 33.90
CA GLU A 282 3.54 -8.55 33.26
C GLU A 282 3.25 -8.72 31.77
N GLU A 283 1.97 -8.88 31.38
CA GLU A 283 1.56 -8.91 29.97
C GLU A 283 1.87 -7.59 29.24
N THR A 284 1.87 -6.46 29.95
CA THR A 284 2.23 -5.15 29.36
C THR A 284 3.73 -5.02 29.16
N GLU A 285 4.54 -5.49 30.10
CA GLU A 285 6.01 -5.47 30.01
C GLU A 285 6.49 -6.35 28.85
N GLU A 286 5.96 -7.58 28.70
CA GLU A 286 6.28 -8.45 27.55
C GLU A 286 5.94 -7.79 26.20
N MET A 287 4.80 -7.08 26.12
CA MET A 287 4.41 -6.37 24.91
C MET A 287 5.29 -5.16 24.60
N ILE A 288 5.77 -4.45 25.63
CA ILE A 288 6.71 -3.33 25.45
C ILE A 288 8.02 -3.88 24.87
N GLU A 289 8.54 -4.99 25.41
CA GLU A 289 9.76 -5.62 24.92
C GLU A 289 9.63 -6.10 23.46
N GLU A 290 8.48 -6.67 23.08
CA GLU A 290 8.20 -7.05 21.68
C GLU A 290 8.11 -5.83 20.75
N THR A 291 7.60 -4.69 21.26
CA THR A 291 7.52 -3.44 20.49
C THR A 291 8.90 -2.82 20.27
N GLU A 292 9.76 -2.83 21.29
CA GLU A 292 11.14 -2.35 21.18
C GLU A 292 11.93 -3.15 20.13
N LYS A 293 11.77 -4.48 20.10
CA LYS A 293 12.39 -5.33 19.05
C LYS A 293 11.90 -4.99 17.64
N MET A 294 10.61 -4.72 17.45
CA MET A 294 10.09 -4.33 16.13
C MET A 294 10.57 -2.94 15.69
N ILE A 295 10.72 -2.00 16.62
CA ILE A 295 11.27 -0.67 16.33
C ILE A 295 12.72 -0.81 15.87
N GLU A 296 13.53 -1.60 16.59
CA GLU A 296 14.93 -1.86 16.24
C GLU A 296 15.07 -2.52 14.85
N GLU A 297 14.19 -3.47 14.51
CA GLU A 297 14.15 -4.08 13.18
C GLU A 297 13.74 -3.09 12.09
N THR A 298 12.83 -2.15 12.40
CA THR A 298 12.41 -1.10 11.46
C THR A 298 13.50 -0.05 11.23
N GLU A 299 14.19 0.37 12.29
CA GLU A 299 15.33 1.29 12.19
C GLU A 299 16.44 0.69 11.32
N LYS A 300 16.72 -0.61 11.50
CA LYS A 300 17.68 -1.33 10.66
C LYS A 300 17.27 -1.37 9.19
N MET A 301 15.99 -1.58 8.88
CA MET A 301 15.51 -1.52 7.49
C MET A 301 15.63 -0.11 6.89
N ILE A 302 15.43 0.94 7.68
CA ILE A 302 15.61 2.33 7.23
C ILE A 302 17.08 2.60 6.91
N GLU A 303 17.99 2.17 7.78
CA GLU A 303 19.44 2.31 7.57
C GLU A 303 19.89 1.56 6.30
N GLU A 304 19.40 0.33 6.09
CA GLU A 304 19.64 -0.42 4.84
C GLU A 304 19.09 0.32 3.59
N THR A 305 17.98 1.07 3.73
CA THR A 305 17.46 1.88 2.61
C THR A 305 18.26 3.15 2.35
N GLU A 306 18.79 3.81 3.38
CA GLU A 306 19.68 4.97 3.21
C GLU A 306 20.97 4.55 2.51
N GLU A 307 21.55 3.40 2.85
CA GLU A 307 22.70 2.83 2.12
C GLU A 307 22.38 2.59 0.63
N THR A 308 21.15 2.18 0.31
CA THR A 308 20.74 2.02 -1.11
C THR A 308 20.56 3.34 -1.84
N GLU A 309 20.15 4.41 -1.16
CA GLU A 309 20.08 5.74 -1.77
C GLU A 309 21.48 6.28 -2.08
N GLU A 310 22.46 6.11 -1.17
CA GLU A 310 23.86 6.48 -1.42
C GLU A 310 24.43 5.72 -2.64
N MET A 311 24.17 4.41 -2.77
CA MET A 311 24.61 3.64 -3.94
C MET A 311 23.96 4.11 -5.25
N ILE A 312 22.71 4.60 -5.21
CA ILE A 312 22.05 5.16 -6.39
C ILE A 312 22.71 6.48 -6.77
N GLU A 313 23.00 7.34 -5.81
CA GLU A 313 23.66 8.63 -6.03
C GLU A 313 25.06 8.43 -6.64
N GLU A 314 25.87 7.49 -6.12
CA GLU A 314 27.14 7.11 -6.74
C GLU A 314 26.97 6.56 -8.17
N THR A 315 25.89 5.81 -8.44
CA THR A 315 25.62 5.29 -9.78
C THR A 315 25.20 6.40 -10.75
N GLU A 316 24.46 7.39 -10.30
CA GLU A 316 24.07 8.56 -11.10
C GLU A 316 25.30 9.41 -11.45
N GLU A 317 26.22 9.64 -10.50
CA GLU A 317 27.49 10.33 -10.78
C GLU A 317 28.33 9.58 -11.83
N MET A 318 28.43 8.25 -11.75
CA MET A 318 29.14 7.45 -12.75
C MET A 318 28.48 7.52 -14.15
N ILE A 319 27.15 7.61 -14.22
CA ILE A 319 26.43 7.76 -15.48
C ILE A 319 26.73 9.14 -16.09
N GLU A 320 26.69 10.21 -15.30
CA GLU A 320 26.97 11.56 -15.77
C GLU A 320 28.42 11.70 -16.28
N GLU A 321 29.39 11.09 -15.60
CA GLU A 321 30.79 11.05 -16.07
C GLU A 321 30.93 10.26 -17.39
N THR A 322 30.15 9.18 -17.55
CA THR A 322 30.13 8.39 -18.78
C THR A 322 29.50 9.15 -19.95
N GLU A 323 28.40 9.87 -19.72
CA GLU A 323 27.76 10.72 -20.74
C GLU A 323 28.72 11.81 -21.23
N LYS A 324 29.46 12.44 -20.31
CA LYS A 324 30.46 13.43 -20.65
C LYS A 324 31.60 12.85 -21.50
N MET A 325 32.08 11.64 -21.19
CA MET A 325 33.07 10.96 -22.01
C MET A 325 32.54 10.64 -23.42
N ILE A 326 31.26 10.29 -23.55
CA ILE A 326 30.63 10.04 -24.86
C ILE A 326 30.58 11.33 -25.67
N GLU A 327 30.15 12.44 -25.08
CA GLU A 327 30.09 13.75 -25.75
C GLU A 327 31.49 14.20 -26.22
N GLU A 328 32.53 14.05 -25.39
CA GLU A 328 33.91 14.32 -25.77
C GLU A 328 34.38 13.41 -26.93
N THR A 329 33.96 12.14 -26.97
CA THR A 329 34.29 11.26 -28.10
C THR A 329 33.57 11.64 -29.39
N GLU A 330 32.30 12.04 -29.33
CA GLU A 330 31.54 12.49 -30.50
C GLU A 330 32.16 13.76 -31.10
N GLU A 331 32.57 14.73 -30.27
CA GLU A 331 33.31 15.92 -30.73
C GLU A 331 34.64 15.55 -31.42
N THR A 332 35.36 14.55 -30.91
CA THR A 332 36.60 14.10 -31.56
C THR A 332 36.37 13.38 -32.89
N GLU A 333 35.27 12.62 -33.03
CA GLU A 333 34.89 11.99 -34.29
C GLU A 333 34.52 13.03 -35.35
N GLU A 334 33.74 14.06 -34.98
CA GLU A 334 33.41 15.18 -35.88
C GLU A 334 34.67 15.91 -36.38
N MET A 335 35.63 16.20 -35.49
CA MET A 335 36.91 16.79 -35.90
C MET A 335 37.70 15.89 -36.86
N ILE A 336 37.66 14.57 -36.68
CA ILE A 336 38.33 13.63 -37.60
C ILE A 336 37.67 13.67 -38.97
N GLU A 337 36.33 13.60 -39.05
CA GLU A 337 35.59 13.66 -40.32
C GLU A 337 35.85 14.98 -41.07
N GLU A 338 35.88 16.13 -40.38
CA GLU A 338 36.24 17.42 -40.99
C GLU A 338 37.67 17.41 -41.55
N THR A 339 38.64 16.82 -40.83
CA THR A 339 40.02 16.75 -41.32
C THR A 339 40.20 15.78 -42.50
N GLU A 340 39.43 14.69 -42.57
CA GLU A 340 39.45 13.75 -43.69
C GLU A 340 38.81 14.34 -44.94
N THR A 341 37.67 15.01 -44.81
CA THR A 341 36.99 15.71 -45.92
C THR A 341 37.88 16.82 -46.50
N GLU A 342 38.53 17.63 -45.67
CA GLU A 342 39.51 18.63 -46.12
C GLU A 342 40.69 18.02 -46.90
N LYS A 343 41.19 16.85 -46.48
CA LYS A 343 42.29 16.16 -47.19
C LYS A 343 41.84 15.65 -48.56
N ILE A 344 40.63 15.09 -48.65
CA ILE A 344 40.06 14.59 -49.92
C ILE A 344 39.88 15.74 -50.91
N ASP A 345 39.35 16.88 -50.47
CA ASP A 345 39.18 18.06 -51.32
C ASP A 345 40.51 18.61 -51.84
N LYS A 346 41.54 18.67 -50.98
CA LYS A 346 42.90 19.07 -51.39
C LYS A 346 43.52 18.10 -52.42
N MET A 347 43.26 16.79 -52.32
CA MET A 347 43.75 15.81 -53.31
C MET A 347 43.03 15.91 -54.65
N ASN A 348 41.71 16.12 -54.65
CA ASN A 348 40.91 16.25 -55.87
C ASN A 348 41.30 17.49 -56.69
N ILE A 349 41.59 18.63 -56.03
CA ILE A 349 42.05 19.84 -56.72
C ILE A 349 43.38 19.60 -57.44
N GLY A 350 44.31 18.85 -56.84
CA GLY A 350 45.63 18.55 -57.44
C GLY A 350 45.57 17.68 -58.71
N PHE A 351 44.53 16.84 -58.85
CA PHE A 351 44.34 15.98 -60.03
C PHE A 351 43.74 16.71 -61.23
N ILE A 352 42.99 17.80 -61.02
CA ILE A 352 42.35 18.57 -62.10
C ILE A 352 43.34 19.55 -62.76
N THR A 353 44.42 19.93 -62.06
CA THR A 353 45.39 20.94 -62.52
C THR A 353 46.65 20.39 -63.22
N LYS A 354 46.74 19.09 -63.46
CA LYS A 354 47.82 18.46 -64.24
C LYS A 354 47.25 17.83 -65.51
#